data_AF-A0A9D6JBW4-F1
#
_entry.id   AF-A0A9D6JBW4-F1
#
_cell.length_a   1.000
_cell.length_b   1.000
_cell.length_c   1.000
_cell.angle_alpha   90.00
_cell.angle_beta   90.00
_cell.angle_gamma   90.00
#
_symmetry.space_group_name_H-M   'P 1'
#
loop_
_entity.id
_entity.type
_entity.pdbx_description
1 polymer ?
#
loop_
_entity_poly.entity_id
_entity_poly.type
_entity_poly.pdbx_seq_one_letter_code
_entity_poly.pdbx_strand_id
1 'polypeptide(L)'
;PSTKDSDADGLTDVEEVAYGTDPNKPDTDGDGFVDGKVLQADGSIAGEVYLGYDPTQAGKKLADNANLVTKYTNTTNGYSLLHPKAWTARTTDSTDTSLLITPDQATGEFFQVLVQQNPQRLTALEWYQSVAPGVSPSLIESLTVNGLDGVRSPDQSSVYLVKNDQAYILTYNVGTLTSVNFRLFFDVLVNSFALVATTTTNTNANANTNGSANLNTNATSNANAS
;
A
#
# COMPACT_ATOMS: atom_id res chain seq x y z
N PRO A 1 -13.48 -20.50 -11.75
CA PRO A 1 -12.07 -20.11 -11.56
C PRO A 1 -11.38 -19.96 -12.91
N SER A 2 -11.11 -18.73 -13.36
CA SER A 2 -10.38 -18.48 -14.60
C SER A 2 -9.07 -17.78 -14.28
N THR A 3 -8.08 -18.57 -13.85
CA THR A 3 -6.65 -18.21 -13.98
C THR A 3 -6.18 -18.43 -15.40
N LYS A 4 -7.02 -18.07 -16.36
CA LYS A 4 -6.69 -18.15 -17.77
C LYS A 4 -5.81 -16.94 -18.04
N ASP A 5 -4.70 -17.22 -18.69
CA ASP A 5 -3.72 -16.27 -19.20
C ASP A 5 -3.51 -16.76 -20.63
N SER A 6 -4.10 -16.03 -21.56
CA SER A 6 -4.37 -16.51 -22.92
C SER A 6 -3.17 -16.38 -23.84
N ASP A 7 -2.30 -15.41 -23.57
CA ASP A 7 -1.08 -15.16 -24.32
C ASP A 7 0.20 -15.47 -23.53
N ALA A 8 0.05 -15.88 -22.26
CA ALA A 8 1.09 -16.37 -21.38
C ALA A 8 2.13 -15.32 -20.99
N ASP A 9 1.71 -14.07 -20.84
CA ASP A 9 2.57 -12.95 -20.44
C ASP A 9 2.66 -12.75 -18.91
N GLY A 10 1.90 -13.55 -18.14
CA GLY A 10 1.87 -13.47 -16.68
C GLY A 10 0.81 -12.52 -16.12
N LEU A 11 -0.11 -12.03 -16.95
CA LEU A 11 -1.34 -11.36 -16.57
C LEU A 11 -2.53 -12.28 -16.85
N THR A 12 -3.45 -12.43 -15.91
CA THR A 12 -4.66 -13.23 -16.19
C THR A 12 -5.64 -12.44 -17.06
N ASP A 13 -6.43 -13.11 -17.90
CA ASP A 13 -7.47 -12.50 -18.75
C ASP A 13 -8.37 -11.52 -17.96
N VAL A 14 -8.59 -11.78 -16.66
CA VAL A 14 -9.40 -10.91 -15.79
C VAL A 14 -8.63 -9.69 -15.26
N GLU A 15 -7.33 -9.81 -15.01
CA GLU A 15 -6.47 -8.66 -14.73
C GLU A 15 -6.30 -7.79 -15.97
N GLU A 16 -6.18 -8.41 -17.15
CA GLU A 16 -6.04 -7.72 -18.43
C GLU A 16 -7.22 -6.80 -18.74
N VAL A 17 -8.45 -7.30 -18.54
CA VAL A 17 -9.67 -6.48 -18.66
C VAL A 17 -9.62 -5.23 -17.77
N ALA A 18 -9.00 -5.34 -16.60
CA ALA A 18 -8.93 -4.26 -15.64
C ALA A 18 -7.71 -3.34 -15.82
N TYR A 19 -6.65 -3.79 -16.49
CA TYR A 19 -5.55 -2.94 -16.99
C TYR A 19 -5.77 -2.41 -18.41
N GLY A 20 -6.83 -2.84 -19.09
CA GLY A 20 -7.14 -2.40 -20.45
C GLY A 20 -6.21 -2.99 -21.52
N THR A 21 -5.60 -4.13 -21.23
CA THR A 21 -4.72 -4.87 -22.15
C THR A 21 -5.52 -5.85 -23.02
N ASP A 22 -4.90 -6.38 -24.08
CA ASP A 22 -5.52 -7.38 -24.96
C ASP A 22 -5.11 -8.80 -24.56
N PRO A 23 -6.06 -9.67 -24.12
CA PRO A 23 -5.78 -11.05 -23.73
C PRO A 23 -5.11 -11.96 -24.75
N ASN A 24 -4.88 -11.51 -25.96
CA ASN A 24 -4.22 -12.34 -26.97
C ASN A 24 -2.92 -11.70 -27.47
N LYS A 25 -2.42 -10.67 -26.78
CA LYS A 25 -1.26 -9.89 -27.18
C LYS A 25 -0.40 -9.55 -25.95
N PRO A 26 0.75 -10.23 -25.77
CA PRO A 26 1.61 -10.09 -24.58
C PRO A 26 2.18 -8.69 -24.31
N ASP A 27 2.02 -7.76 -25.25
CA ASP A 27 2.57 -6.41 -25.28
C ASP A 27 1.49 -5.57 -25.97
N THR A 28 0.62 -4.93 -25.19
CA THR A 28 -0.62 -4.32 -25.69
C THR A 28 -0.34 -3.11 -26.58
N ASP A 29 0.59 -2.25 -26.19
CA ASP A 29 0.86 -1.01 -26.92
C ASP A 29 1.97 -1.13 -27.98
N GLY A 30 2.70 -2.25 -27.99
CA GLY A 30 3.70 -2.60 -28.99
C GLY A 30 5.05 -1.90 -28.79
N ASP A 31 5.37 -1.46 -27.58
CA ASP A 31 6.62 -0.76 -27.29
C ASP A 31 7.82 -1.70 -27.03
N GLY A 32 7.56 -3.01 -26.98
CA GLY A 32 8.55 -4.07 -26.81
C GLY A 32 8.71 -4.54 -25.37
N PHE A 33 7.90 -4.05 -24.43
CA PHE A 33 7.78 -4.58 -23.08
C PHE A 33 6.48 -5.37 -22.93
N VAL A 34 6.51 -6.48 -22.18
CA VAL A 34 5.31 -7.27 -21.94
C VAL A 34 4.42 -6.63 -20.89
N ASP A 35 3.11 -6.80 -20.98
CA ASP A 35 2.16 -6.18 -20.04
C ASP A 35 2.32 -6.81 -18.64
N GLY A 36 2.28 -8.14 -18.61
CA GLY A 36 2.36 -9.01 -17.44
C GLY A 36 3.77 -9.26 -16.89
N LYS A 37 3.87 -10.03 -15.81
CA LYS A 37 5.13 -10.27 -15.08
C LYS A 37 5.83 -11.54 -15.53
N VAL A 38 7.03 -11.41 -16.11
CA VAL A 38 7.85 -12.55 -16.55
C VAL A 38 9.25 -12.54 -15.95
N LEU A 39 9.81 -13.74 -15.72
CA LEU A 39 11.21 -13.91 -15.36
C LEU A 39 12.04 -14.05 -16.64
N GLN A 40 13.04 -13.19 -16.79
CA GLN A 40 13.96 -13.22 -17.93
C GLN A 40 15.11 -14.21 -17.71
N ALA A 41 15.79 -14.55 -18.81
CA ALA A 41 16.91 -15.50 -18.79
C ALA A 41 18.10 -15.04 -17.93
N ASP A 42 18.27 -13.73 -17.73
CA ASP A 42 19.30 -13.14 -16.88
C ASP A 42 18.90 -13.07 -15.39
N GLY A 43 17.71 -13.58 -15.04
CA GLY A 43 17.15 -13.55 -13.70
C GLY A 43 16.46 -12.24 -13.31
N SER A 44 16.42 -11.25 -14.21
CA SER A 44 15.63 -10.03 -13.99
C SER A 44 14.13 -10.30 -14.18
N ILE A 45 13.30 -9.48 -13.54
CA ILE A 45 11.86 -9.47 -13.80
C ILE A 45 11.57 -8.38 -14.83
N ALA A 46 10.80 -8.74 -15.87
CA ALA A 46 10.20 -7.82 -16.82
C ALA A 46 8.68 -7.78 -16.64
N GLY A 47 8.04 -6.76 -17.21
CA GLY A 47 6.61 -6.55 -17.11
C GLY A 47 6.26 -5.11 -16.77
N GLU A 48 5.54 -4.44 -17.64
CA GLU A 48 5.19 -3.04 -17.48
C GLU A 48 4.38 -2.81 -16.21
N VAL A 49 3.30 -3.56 -16.04
CA VAL A 49 2.43 -3.43 -14.87
C VAL A 49 3.21 -3.69 -13.58
N TYR A 50 4.02 -4.76 -13.54
CA TYR A 50 4.83 -5.11 -12.36
C TYR A 50 5.82 -4.00 -11.98
N LEU A 51 6.43 -3.37 -12.99
CA LEU A 51 7.42 -2.30 -12.86
C LEU A 51 6.79 -0.89 -12.73
N GLY A 52 5.45 -0.80 -12.72
CA GLY A 52 4.70 0.43 -12.53
C GLY A 52 4.63 1.34 -13.76
N TYR A 53 4.73 0.75 -14.95
CA TYR A 53 4.45 1.40 -16.23
C TYR A 53 3.03 1.07 -16.72
N ASP A 54 2.49 1.96 -17.53
CA ASP A 54 1.15 1.83 -18.11
C ASP A 54 1.22 0.97 -19.38
N PRO A 55 0.63 -0.25 -19.38
CA PRO A 55 0.74 -1.19 -20.51
C PRO A 55 -0.03 -0.77 -21.76
N THR A 56 -0.74 0.36 -21.69
CA THR A 56 -1.52 0.91 -22.81
C THR A 56 -0.88 2.17 -23.40
N GLN A 57 0.21 2.66 -22.81
CA GLN A 57 0.84 3.93 -23.16
C GLN A 57 2.36 3.93 -22.91
N ALA A 58 3.11 3.66 -23.98
CA ALA A 58 4.57 3.54 -23.99
C ALA A 58 5.28 4.58 -23.11
N GLY A 59 6.03 4.08 -22.14
CA GLY A 59 6.86 4.87 -21.22
C GLY A 59 6.09 5.74 -20.21
N LYS A 60 4.76 5.63 -20.10
CA LYS A 60 3.97 6.30 -19.07
C LYS A 60 3.96 5.51 -17.77
N LYS A 61 3.79 6.21 -16.65
CA LYS A 61 3.69 5.58 -15.34
C LYS A 61 2.26 5.15 -15.07
N LEU A 62 2.10 3.92 -14.58
CA LEU A 62 0.81 3.38 -14.18
C LEU A 62 0.11 4.29 -13.17
N ALA A 63 0.88 4.86 -12.23
CA ALA A 63 0.38 5.77 -11.20
C ALA A 63 -0.28 7.04 -11.76
N ASP A 64 0.04 7.44 -12.99
CA ASP A 64 -0.51 8.62 -13.65
C ASP A 64 -1.80 8.32 -14.43
N ASN A 65 -2.11 7.03 -14.67
CA ASN A 65 -3.33 6.61 -15.37
C ASN A 65 -4.50 6.35 -14.41
N ALA A 66 -5.28 7.42 -14.17
CA ALA A 66 -6.45 7.39 -13.30
C ALA A 66 -7.63 6.52 -13.79
N ASN A 67 -7.57 5.99 -15.03
CA ASN A 67 -8.55 5.05 -15.53
C ASN A 67 -8.23 3.61 -15.09
N LEU A 68 -6.96 3.29 -14.84
CA LEU A 68 -6.52 1.93 -14.47
C LEU A 68 -6.36 1.76 -12.96
N VAL A 69 -5.78 2.76 -12.29
CA VAL A 69 -5.48 2.69 -10.85
C VAL A 69 -5.97 3.90 -10.08
N THR A 70 -6.07 3.75 -8.76
CA THR A 70 -6.33 4.83 -7.81
C THR A 70 -5.37 4.72 -6.64
N LYS A 71 -4.86 5.88 -6.19
CA LYS A 71 -4.04 5.97 -4.99
C LYS A 71 -4.92 6.07 -3.75
N TYR A 72 -4.82 5.09 -2.86
CA TYR A 72 -5.36 5.17 -1.51
C TYR A 72 -4.31 5.76 -0.58
N THR A 73 -4.71 6.67 0.31
CA THR A 73 -3.83 7.31 1.29
C THR A 73 -4.47 7.29 2.66
N ASN A 74 -3.74 6.78 3.66
CA ASN A 74 -4.13 6.73 5.06
C ASN A 74 -3.14 7.55 5.87
N THR A 75 -3.49 8.81 6.14
CA THR A 75 -2.66 9.72 6.94
C THR A 75 -2.79 9.47 8.44
N THR A 76 -3.75 8.67 8.88
CA THR A 76 -3.85 8.21 10.28
C THR A 76 -2.70 7.25 10.59
N ASN A 77 -2.46 6.29 9.70
CA ASN A 77 -1.45 5.23 9.86
C ASN A 77 -0.22 5.38 8.95
N GLY A 78 -0.10 6.52 8.25
CA GLY A 78 1.14 6.95 7.59
C GLY A 78 1.53 6.17 6.33
N TYR A 79 0.58 5.68 5.54
CA TYR A 79 0.89 4.98 4.29
C TYR A 79 -0.01 5.38 3.10
N SER A 80 0.45 5.03 1.91
CA SER A 80 -0.33 5.06 0.67
C SER A 80 0.03 3.87 -0.20
N LEU A 81 -0.86 3.52 -1.14
CA LEU A 81 -0.66 2.46 -2.13
C LEU A 81 -1.56 2.70 -3.34
N LEU A 82 -1.27 2.03 -4.45
CA LEU A 82 -2.16 1.94 -5.61
C LEU A 82 -3.04 0.70 -5.49
N HIS A 83 -4.28 0.83 -5.95
CA HIS A 83 -5.19 -0.29 -6.17
C HIS A 83 -5.92 -0.11 -7.51
N PRO A 84 -6.51 -1.17 -8.09
CA PRO A 84 -7.29 -1.08 -9.32
C PRO A 84 -8.42 -0.06 -9.18
N LYS A 85 -8.65 0.74 -10.23
CA LYS A 85 -9.68 1.80 -10.24
C LYS A 85 -11.09 1.26 -10.00
N ALA A 86 -11.38 0.09 -10.56
CA ALA A 86 -12.68 -0.56 -10.43
C ALA A 86 -12.94 -1.10 -9.01
N TRP A 87 -11.91 -1.29 -8.19
CA TRP A 87 -12.03 -1.94 -6.89
C TRP A 87 -12.37 -0.95 -5.78
N THR A 88 -13.08 -1.44 -4.77
CA THR A 88 -13.45 -0.64 -3.60
C THR A 88 -12.42 -0.81 -2.50
N ALA A 89 -11.86 0.30 -2.00
CA ALA A 89 -10.99 0.34 -0.82
C ALA A 89 -11.74 1.00 0.36
N ARG A 90 -11.90 0.27 1.48
CA ARG A 90 -12.61 0.77 2.68
C ARG A 90 -11.96 0.29 3.97
N THR A 91 -11.93 1.15 5.00
CA THR A 91 -11.50 0.72 6.33
C THR A 91 -12.62 -0.06 7.03
N THR A 92 -12.24 -1.00 7.90
CA THR A 92 -13.19 -1.89 8.60
C THR A 92 -13.25 -1.65 10.10
N ASP A 93 -12.50 -0.66 10.60
CA ASP A 93 -12.44 -0.29 12.00
C ASP A 93 -12.37 1.23 12.16
N SER A 94 -12.64 1.74 13.36
CA SER A 94 -12.66 3.18 13.66
C SER A 94 -11.28 3.81 13.79
N THR A 95 -10.21 3.01 13.71
CA THR A 95 -8.81 3.42 13.87
C THR A 95 -8.06 3.42 12.54
N ASP A 96 -8.77 3.16 11.44
CA ASP A 96 -8.24 2.99 10.09
C ASP A 96 -7.07 1.99 9.99
N THR A 97 -7.01 0.99 10.88
CA THR A 97 -5.91 0.02 10.94
C THR A 97 -6.09 -1.17 10.00
N SER A 98 -7.32 -1.47 9.59
CA SER A 98 -7.64 -2.54 8.65
C SER A 98 -8.32 -1.95 7.43
N LEU A 99 -7.58 -1.93 6.31
CA LEU A 99 -8.08 -1.58 4.98
C LEU A 99 -8.44 -2.87 4.24
N LEU A 100 -9.66 -2.92 3.70
CA LEU A 100 -10.13 -3.99 2.83
C LEU A 100 -10.28 -3.45 1.41
N ILE A 101 -9.67 -4.12 0.44
CA ILE A 101 -9.74 -3.79 -0.98
C ILE A 101 -10.38 -4.97 -1.70
N THR A 102 -11.57 -4.77 -2.25
CA THR A 102 -12.40 -5.82 -2.85
C THR A 102 -12.66 -5.53 -4.33
N PRO A 103 -12.64 -6.56 -5.20
CA PRO A 103 -13.17 -6.44 -6.55
C PRO A 103 -14.62 -5.99 -6.54
N ASP A 104 -15.04 -5.32 -7.63
CA ASP A 104 -16.42 -4.90 -7.86
C ASP A 104 -17.35 -6.10 -8.09
N GLN A 105 -16.84 -7.15 -8.74
CA GLN A 105 -17.51 -8.43 -8.89
C GLN A 105 -17.21 -9.34 -7.70
N ALA A 106 -18.23 -10.06 -7.24
CA ALA A 106 -18.08 -10.99 -6.12
C ALA A 106 -17.27 -12.24 -6.54
N THR A 107 -15.96 -12.20 -6.38
CA THR A 107 -15.07 -13.35 -6.63
C THR A 107 -14.79 -14.17 -5.37
N GLY A 108 -15.02 -13.59 -4.18
CA GLY A 108 -14.59 -14.14 -2.89
C GLY A 108 -13.13 -13.83 -2.54
N GLU A 109 -12.43 -13.10 -3.42
CA GLU A 109 -11.06 -12.66 -3.24
C GLU A 109 -11.01 -11.22 -2.73
N PHE A 110 -10.00 -10.90 -1.94
CA PHE A 110 -9.76 -9.53 -1.48
C PHE A 110 -8.31 -9.35 -1.01
N PHE A 111 -7.88 -8.09 -1.02
CA PHE A 111 -6.66 -7.70 -0.33
C PHE A 111 -6.99 -7.03 0.99
N GLN A 112 -6.15 -7.26 1.99
CA GLN A 112 -6.22 -6.59 3.27
C GLN A 112 -4.88 -5.94 3.58
N VAL A 113 -4.91 -4.73 4.10
CA VAL A 113 -3.75 -4.11 4.76
C VAL A 113 -4.09 -3.95 6.23
N LEU A 114 -3.32 -4.59 7.10
CA LEU A 114 -3.44 -4.49 8.54
C LEU A 114 -2.24 -3.74 9.12
N VAL A 115 -2.51 -2.73 9.93
CA VAL A 115 -1.50 -1.96 10.66
C VAL A 115 -1.46 -2.45 12.09
N GLN A 116 -0.28 -2.87 12.55
CA GLN A 116 -0.06 -3.36 13.91
C GLN A 116 1.08 -2.62 14.59
N GLN A 117 0.99 -2.48 15.90
CA GLN A 117 2.05 -1.90 16.73
C GLN A 117 3.20 -2.90 16.88
N ASN A 118 4.42 -2.47 16.62
CA ASN A 118 5.66 -3.21 16.78
C ASN A 118 6.56 -2.60 17.87
N PRO A 119 6.14 -2.57 19.15
CA PRO A 119 6.87 -1.86 20.20
C PRO A 119 8.27 -2.43 20.47
N GLN A 120 8.49 -3.70 20.12
CA GLN A 120 9.78 -4.37 20.24
C GLN A 120 10.71 -4.09 19.06
N ARG A 121 10.21 -3.40 18.02
CA ARG A 121 10.95 -3.06 16.79
C ARG A 121 11.57 -4.29 16.11
N LEU A 122 10.82 -5.38 16.08
CA LEU A 122 11.20 -6.59 15.36
C LEU A 122 11.42 -6.24 13.89
N THR A 123 12.41 -6.85 13.26
CA THR A 123 12.55 -6.86 11.80
C THR A 123 11.35 -7.56 11.16
N ALA A 124 11.14 -7.36 9.85
CA ALA A 124 10.03 -8.03 9.15
C ALA A 124 10.13 -9.56 9.24
N LEU A 125 11.35 -10.12 9.18
CA LEU A 125 11.58 -11.55 9.33
C LEU A 125 11.23 -12.05 10.74
N GLU A 126 11.70 -11.37 11.79
CA GLU A 126 11.38 -11.72 13.18
C GLU A 126 9.87 -11.60 13.45
N TRP A 127 9.23 -10.56 12.90
CA TRP A 127 7.79 -10.40 12.99
C TRP A 127 7.05 -11.57 12.35
N TYR A 128 7.38 -11.91 11.12
CA TYR A 128 6.77 -13.05 10.42
C TYR A 128 6.99 -14.36 11.20
N GLN A 129 8.20 -14.60 11.70
CA GLN A 129 8.51 -15.81 12.47
C GLN A 129 7.78 -15.86 13.81
N SER A 130 7.41 -14.71 14.40
CA SER A 130 6.61 -14.67 15.63
C SER A 130 5.18 -15.19 15.43
N VAL A 131 4.61 -15.00 14.22
CA VAL A 131 3.25 -15.47 13.87
C VAL A 131 3.25 -16.83 13.16
N ALA A 132 4.37 -17.18 12.50
CA ALA A 132 4.54 -18.43 11.76
C ALA A 132 5.86 -19.16 12.13
N PRO A 133 6.05 -19.57 13.40
CA PRO A 133 7.33 -20.12 13.88
C PRO A 133 7.72 -21.45 13.24
N GLY A 134 6.78 -22.15 12.58
CA GLY A 134 7.04 -23.40 11.87
C GLY A 134 7.60 -23.24 10.46
N VAL A 135 7.68 -22.02 9.93
CA VAL A 135 8.18 -21.76 8.57
C VAL A 135 9.69 -21.56 8.59
N SER A 136 10.41 -22.33 7.78
CA SER A 136 11.86 -22.17 7.64
C SER A 136 12.22 -20.79 7.07
N PRO A 137 13.15 -20.03 7.68
CA PRO A 137 13.57 -18.73 7.15
C PRO A 137 14.09 -18.77 5.71
N SER A 138 14.64 -19.89 5.25
CA SER A 138 15.13 -20.05 3.87
C SER A 138 14.03 -20.03 2.81
N LEU A 139 12.76 -20.21 3.21
CA LEU A 139 11.60 -20.18 2.31
C LEU A 139 10.94 -18.80 2.26
N ILE A 140 11.39 -17.88 3.11
CA ILE A 140 10.84 -16.53 3.24
C ILE A 140 11.63 -15.62 2.32
N GLU A 141 10.94 -14.96 1.39
CA GLU A 141 11.56 -14.02 0.48
C GLU A 141 11.80 -12.70 1.23
N SER A 142 13.04 -12.20 1.20
CA SER A 142 13.35 -10.84 1.66
C SER A 142 13.16 -9.86 0.52
N LEU A 143 12.60 -8.69 0.80
CA LEU A 143 12.32 -7.67 -0.20
C LEU A 143 12.45 -6.26 0.38
N THR A 144 12.66 -5.28 -0.49
CA THR A 144 12.65 -3.86 -0.13
C THR A 144 11.62 -3.14 -0.98
N VAL A 145 10.68 -2.45 -0.34
CA VAL A 145 9.61 -1.69 -1.01
C VAL A 145 9.75 -0.23 -0.65
N ASN A 146 10.13 0.61 -1.63
CA ASN A 146 10.29 2.05 -1.45
C ASN A 146 11.12 2.43 -0.20
N GLY A 147 12.20 1.68 0.06
CA GLY A 147 13.10 1.87 1.19
C GLY A 147 12.64 1.24 2.52
N LEU A 148 11.58 0.44 2.50
CA LEU A 148 11.14 -0.37 3.64
C LEU A 148 11.62 -1.79 3.49
N ASP A 149 12.28 -2.30 4.53
CA ASP A 149 12.62 -3.71 4.62
C ASP A 149 11.37 -4.54 4.92
N GLY A 150 11.24 -5.65 4.20
CA GLY A 150 10.10 -6.51 4.29
C GLY A 150 10.42 -7.97 4.02
N VAL A 151 9.43 -8.80 4.28
CA VAL A 151 9.44 -10.20 3.87
C VAL A 151 8.12 -10.59 3.22
N ARG A 152 8.17 -11.52 2.28
CA ARG A 152 7.02 -12.16 1.67
C ARG A 152 6.95 -13.63 2.10
N SER A 153 5.75 -14.08 2.43
CA SER A 153 5.50 -15.46 2.83
C SER A 153 5.82 -16.45 1.71
N PRO A 154 6.14 -17.73 2.01
CA PRO A 154 6.49 -18.71 0.98
C PRO A 154 5.37 -19.00 -0.04
N ASP A 155 4.11 -18.97 0.40
CA ASP A 155 2.93 -19.07 -0.46
C ASP A 155 2.64 -17.76 -1.22
N GLN A 156 3.47 -16.75 -0.97
CA GLN A 156 3.45 -15.43 -1.56
C GLN A 156 2.17 -14.62 -1.31
N SER A 157 1.30 -15.06 -0.40
CA SER A 157 0.00 -14.43 -0.12
C SER A 157 0.10 -13.26 0.86
N SER A 158 1.18 -13.14 1.61
CA SER A 158 1.37 -12.07 2.59
C SER A 158 2.73 -11.38 2.45
N VAL A 159 2.74 -10.06 2.66
CA VAL A 159 3.93 -9.23 2.76
C VAL A 159 3.90 -8.46 4.08
N TYR A 160 5.01 -8.51 4.80
CA TYR A 160 5.21 -7.81 6.06
C TYR A 160 6.25 -6.73 5.83
N LEU A 161 5.85 -5.47 6.00
CA LEU A 161 6.73 -4.31 5.96
C LEU A 161 6.83 -3.73 7.36
N VAL A 162 8.03 -3.37 7.81
CA VAL A 162 8.21 -2.76 9.13
C VAL A 162 8.86 -1.39 9.01
N LYS A 163 8.39 -0.45 9.84
CA LYS A 163 9.06 0.83 10.06
C LYS A 163 8.98 1.19 11.51
N ASN A 164 10.14 1.33 12.17
CA ASN A 164 10.23 1.69 13.58
C ASN A 164 9.37 0.75 14.45
N ASP A 165 8.32 1.29 15.06
CA ASP A 165 7.36 0.65 15.93
C ASP A 165 6.03 0.33 15.25
N GLN A 166 5.99 0.28 13.92
CA GLN A 166 4.82 -0.12 13.15
C GLN A 166 5.14 -1.26 12.18
N ALA A 167 4.19 -2.17 12.03
CA ALA A 167 4.16 -3.22 11.03
C ALA A 167 2.94 -3.03 10.12
N TYR A 168 3.14 -3.20 8.82
CA TYR A 168 2.11 -3.20 7.79
C TYR A 168 2.07 -4.59 7.16
N ILE A 169 0.95 -5.28 7.32
CA ILE A 169 0.75 -6.63 6.81
C ILE A 169 -0.24 -6.55 5.66
N LEU A 170 0.26 -6.79 4.46
CA LEU A 170 -0.52 -6.83 3.23
C LEU A 170 -0.82 -8.31 2.93
N THR A 171 -2.09 -8.68 2.79
CA THR A 171 -2.48 -10.08 2.56
C THR A 171 -3.46 -10.18 1.40
N TYR A 172 -3.20 -11.12 0.50
CA TYR A 172 -4.13 -11.59 -0.51
C TYR A 172 -4.88 -12.80 0.01
N ASN A 173 -6.17 -12.61 0.26
CA ASN A 173 -7.10 -13.66 0.63
C ASN A 173 -7.81 -14.19 -0.61
N VAL A 174 -7.64 -15.49 -0.88
CA VAL A 174 -8.26 -16.19 -2.02
C VAL A 174 -9.50 -17.00 -1.64
N GLY A 175 -9.92 -16.94 -0.37
CA GLY A 175 -11.03 -17.72 0.16
C GLY A 175 -10.78 -19.23 0.03
N THR A 176 -11.67 -19.93 -0.67
CA THR A 176 -11.58 -21.37 -0.93
C THR A 176 -11.06 -21.71 -2.33
N LEU A 177 -10.61 -20.69 -3.08
CA LEU A 177 -10.09 -20.89 -4.44
C LEU A 177 -8.73 -21.60 -4.40
N THR A 178 -8.54 -22.51 -5.34
CA THR A 178 -7.26 -23.23 -5.55
C THR A 178 -6.37 -22.55 -6.58
N SER A 179 -6.81 -21.42 -7.12
CA SER A 179 -6.20 -20.71 -8.24
C SER A 179 -6.43 -19.22 -8.02
N VAL A 180 -5.41 -18.42 -8.31
CA VAL A 180 -5.30 -17.01 -7.89
C VAL A 180 -5.52 -16.11 -9.10
N ASN A 181 -6.52 -15.24 -9.07
CA ASN A 181 -6.87 -14.42 -10.24
C ASN A 181 -6.12 -13.08 -10.30
N PHE A 182 -5.74 -12.49 -9.16
CA PHE A 182 -5.29 -11.10 -9.07
C PHE A 182 -3.86 -11.00 -8.52
N ARG A 183 -2.99 -11.87 -9.04
CA ARG A 183 -1.63 -12.02 -8.51
C ARG A 183 -0.79 -10.77 -8.79
N LEU A 184 -0.86 -10.25 -10.01
CA LEU A 184 -0.08 -9.09 -10.39
C LEU A 184 -0.67 -7.82 -9.73
N PHE A 185 -1.98 -7.75 -9.56
CA PHE A 185 -2.61 -6.69 -8.76
C PHE A 185 -2.06 -6.61 -7.33
N PHE A 186 -1.90 -7.76 -6.66
CA PHE A 186 -1.32 -7.78 -5.32
C PHE A 186 0.13 -7.31 -5.33
N ASP A 187 0.91 -7.70 -6.34
CA ASP A 187 2.28 -7.23 -6.52
C ASP A 187 2.34 -5.70 -6.76
N VAL A 188 1.43 -5.12 -7.56
CA VAL A 188 1.34 -3.66 -7.75
C VAL A 188 0.98 -2.94 -6.46
N LEU A 189 0.03 -3.47 -5.69
CA LEU A 189 -0.34 -2.93 -4.38
C LEU A 189 0.86 -2.91 -3.44
N VAL A 190 1.62 -4.00 -3.37
CA VAL A 190 2.84 -4.10 -2.56
C VAL A 190 3.90 -3.12 -3.07
N ASN A 191 4.26 -3.17 -4.35
CA ASN A 191 5.35 -2.37 -4.93
C ASN A 191 5.09 -0.85 -4.86
N SER A 192 3.81 -0.46 -4.87
CA SER A 192 3.40 0.95 -4.73
C SER A 192 3.25 1.43 -3.29
N PHE A 193 3.40 0.54 -2.30
CA PHE A 193 3.29 0.91 -0.89
C PHE A 193 4.38 1.92 -0.53
N ALA A 194 3.99 3.07 0.03
CA ALA A 194 4.91 4.11 0.44
C ALA A 194 4.45 4.78 1.73
N LEU A 195 5.40 5.15 2.59
CA LEU A 195 5.12 5.97 3.76
C LEU A 195 4.68 7.37 3.35
N VAL A 196 3.74 7.93 4.11
CA VAL A 196 3.31 9.33 4.00
C VAL A 196 3.31 9.99 5.37
N ALA A 197 3.29 11.32 5.41
CA ALA A 197 3.22 12.06 6.66
C ALA A 197 1.94 11.74 7.43
N THR A 198 2.08 11.48 8.73
CA THR A 198 0.94 11.23 9.62
C THR A 198 0.30 12.54 10.09
N THR A 199 -1.02 12.59 10.15
CA THR A 199 -1.73 13.73 10.77
C THR A 199 -1.76 13.54 12.28
N THR A 200 -0.82 14.11 13.03
CA THR A 200 -0.95 14.23 14.48
C THR A 200 -1.91 15.38 14.79
N THR A 201 -3.09 15.10 15.33
CA THR A 201 -3.90 16.11 16.01
C THR A 201 -3.15 16.56 17.27
N ASN A 202 -2.43 17.67 17.17
CA ASN A 202 -1.91 18.38 18.33
C ASN A 202 -3.08 19.00 19.11
N THR A 203 -3.74 18.23 19.98
CA THR A 203 -4.59 18.80 21.02
C THR A 203 -3.71 19.27 22.18
N ASN A 204 -2.93 20.33 21.99
CA ASN A 204 -2.27 21.07 23.07
C ASN A 204 -1.96 22.53 22.65
N ALA A 205 -3.03 23.33 22.57
CA ALA A 205 -3.04 24.77 22.82
C ALA A 205 -4.49 25.07 23.26
N ASN A 206 -4.82 25.43 24.50
CA ASN A 206 -4.23 26.50 25.29
C ASN A 206 -4.60 26.28 26.77
N ALA A 207 -3.63 25.87 27.59
CA ALA A 207 -3.77 25.91 29.04
C ALA A 207 -3.40 27.32 29.53
N ASN A 208 -4.42 28.03 30.01
CA ASN A 208 -4.39 29.09 31.02
C ASN A 208 -3.01 29.42 31.63
N THR A 209 -2.47 30.60 31.32
CA THR A 209 -1.46 31.25 32.17
C THR A 209 -2.02 32.55 32.74
N ASN A 210 -2.51 32.44 33.98
CA ASN A 210 -2.66 33.56 34.90
C ASN A 210 -1.25 33.95 35.40
N GLY A 211 -0.81 35.18 35.13
CA GLY A 211 0.44 35.74 35.65
C GLY A 211 0.21 37.15 36.19
N SER A 212 0.06 37.26 37.50
CA SER A 212 -0.10 38.53 38.22
C SER A 212 1.26 39.17 38.59
N ALA A 213 1.28 40.51 38.51
CA ALA A 213 2.09 41.50 39.23
C ALA A 213 3.57 41.75 38.78
N ASN A 214 3.94 43.01 38.48
CA ASN A 214 4.36 44.00 39.50
C ASN A 214 4.67 45.44 38.96
N LEU A 215 4.03 46.44 39.60
CA LEU A 215 4.32 47.85 39.95
C LEU A 215 5.27 48.83 39.18
N ASN A 216 4.68 50.01 38.88
CA ASN A 216 5.06 51.41 39.24
C ASN A 216 5.99 52.26 38.33
N THR A 217 5.52 53.47 37.91
CA THR A 217 5.98 54.81 38.37
C THR A 217 5.22 56.01 37.77
N ASN A 218 4.83 56.94 38.67
CA ASN A 218 4.69 58.42 38.58
C ASN A 218 3.58 59.07 37.71
N ALA A 219 2.59 59.74 38.32
CA ALA A 219 2.52 61.18 38.74
C ALA A 219 2.08 62.09 37.55
N THR A 220 1.14 63.04 37.58
CA THR A 220 0.63 64.01 38.58
C THR A 220 -0.72 64.64 38.11
N SER A 221 -1.58 65.00 39.08
CA SER A 221 -2.35 66.25 39.22
C SER A 221 -3.49 66.68 38.25
N ASN A 222 -4.67 66.81 38.88
CA ASN A 222 -5.58 67.97 38.97
C ASN A 222 -6.60 68.37 37.88
N ALA A 223 -7.77 68.77 38.43
CA ALA A 223 -8.79 69.70 37.92
C ALA A 223 -9.71 69.23 36.76
N ASN A 224 -10.98 69.61 36.64
CA ASN A 224 -12.02 70.25 37.46
C ASN A 224 -13.29 70.26 36.58
N ALA A 225 -14.45 70.34 37.24
CA ALA A 225 -15.68 71.01 36.80
C ALA A 225 -16.61 70.37 35.74
N SER A 226 -17.84 70.18 36.25
CA SER A 226 -19.16 70.42 35.63
C SER A 226 -19.86 69.25 34.95
#